data_AF-A0A0D0DJH8-F1
#
_entry.id   AF-A0A0D0DJH8-F1
#
_cell.length_a   1.000
_cell.length_b   1.000
_cell.length_c   1.000
_cell.angle_alpha   90.00
_cell.angle_beta   90.00
_cell.angle_gamma   90.00
#
_symmetry.space_group_name_H-M   'P 1'
#
loop_
_entity.id
_entity.type
_entity.pdbx_description
1 polymer ?
#
loop_
_entity_poly.entity_id
_entity_poly.type
_entity_poly.pdbx_seq_one_letter_code
_entity_poly.pdbx_strand_id
1 'polypeptide(L)'
;DVAKSSSSTMENTFSILKVDDILTMHPVAALKQSHNVVNGCNLPISDFFCAKNSFLVHIKHAGWPKKHINALAEFFWHLENHLICNCRHGNTVMLLYAHCVHWSWHDNLKHGTAFNISKVNNTLMNTFNEEVVDLRRDVVLCKASHPSPP
;
A
#
# COMPACT_ATOMS: atom_id res chain seq x y z
N ASP A 1 12.99 0.22 44.07
CA ASP A 1 13.31 -0.11 42.68
C ASP A 1 12.19 0.18 41.72
N VAL A 2 12.59 0.53 40.51
CA VAL A 2 11.86 1.10 39.38
C VAL A 2 11.14 0.03 38.56
N ALA A 3 9.94 0.35 38.09
CA ALA A 3 9.43 -0.16 36.81
C ALA A 3 8.60 0.93 36.11
N LYS A 4 9.27 1.81 35.37
CA LYS A 4 8.62 2.65 34.36
C LYS A 4 8.37 1.79 33.12
N SER A 5 7.11 1.41 32.91
CA SER A 5 6.64 0.91 31.61
C SER A 5 6.21 2.11 30.76
N SER A 6 7.10 2.59 29.89
CA SER A 6 6.74 3.49 28.80
C SER A 6 6.81 2.71 27.49
N SER A 7 5.75 1.97 27.18
CA SER A 7 5.54 1.34 25.88
C SER A 7 4.45 2.09 25.13
N SER A 8 4.73 2.40 23.86
CA SER A 8 3.74 2.58 22.81
C SER A 8 2.82 3.82 22.91
N THR A 9 3.35 4.99 22.59
CA THR A 9 2.54 6.14 22.12
C THR A 9 2.51 6.23 20.57
N MET A 10 3.43 5.56 19.88
CA MET A 10 3.63 5.69 18.43
C MET A 10 2.88 4.62 17.59
N GLU A 11 2.36 3.57 18.21
CA GLU A 11 1.61 2.50 17.54
C GLU A 11 0.13 2.88 17.27
N ASN A 12 -0.36 3.95 17.91
CA ASN A 12 -1.76 4.37 17.85
C ASN A 12 -1.96 5.64 17.02
N THR A 13 -1.00 6.03 16.18
CA THR A 13 -1.18 7.14 15.25
C THR A 13 -1.93 6.62 14.02
N PHE A 14 -3.08 7.21 13.71
CA PHE A 14 -3.88 6.88 12.53
C PHE A 14 -3.85 8.05 11.55
N SER A 15 -3.57 7.76 10.28
CA SER A 15 -3.82 8.71 9.19
C SER A 15 -5.29 8.67 8.83
N ILE A 16 -5.89 9.85 8.72
CA ILE A 16 -7.27 10.04 8.32
C ILE A 16 -7.26 10.45 6.85
N LEU A 17 -7.74 9.58 5.96
CA LEU A 17 -7.95 9.89 4.54
C LEU A 17 -9.45 10.02 4.24
N LYS A 18 -9.80 11.01 3.43
CA LYS A 18 -11.13 11.11 2.83
C LYS A 18 -11.09 10.48 1.44
N VAL A 19 -11.78 9.35 1.27
CA VAL A 19 -11.97 8.69 -0.03
C VAL A 19 -13.44 8.84 -0.40
N ASP A 20 -13.71 9.62 -1.45
CA ASP A 20 -15.05 10.06 -1.83
C ASP A 20 -15.77 10.75 -0.66
N ASP A 21 -16.77 10.11 -0.04
CA ASP A 21 -17.50 10.57 1.15
C ASP A 21 -17.26 9.70 2.40
N ILE A 22 -16.29 8.77 2.33
CA ILE A 22 -15.96 7.87 3.43
C ILE A 22 -14.65 8.34 4.08
N LEU A 23 -14.72 8.56 5.39
CA LEU A 23 -13.55 8.80 6.22
C LEU A 23 -12.90 7.46 6.55
N THR A 24 -11.69 7.24 6.05
CA THR A 24 -10.94 5.99 6.26
C THR A 24 -9.78 6.27 7.19
N MET A 25 -9.70 5.53 8.30
CA MET A 25 -8.59 5.60 9.24
C MET A 25 -7.66 4.42 9.02
N HIS A 26 -6.40 4.71 8.69
CA HIS A 26 -5.37 3.68 8.58
C HIS A 26 -4.30 3.89 9.66
N PRO A 27 -3.86 2.85 10.39
CA PRO A 27 -2.69 2.97 11.25
C PRO A 27 -1.48 3.49 10.45
N VAL A 28 -0.84 4.55 10.91
CA VAL A 28 0.47 5.03 10.42
C VAL A 28 1.52 3.92 10.58
N ALA A 29 1.31 3.02 11.54
CA ALA A 29 2.09 1.81 11.71
C ALA A 29 2.08 0.86 10.49
N ALA A 30 1.15 1.00 9.54
CA ALA A 30 1.24 0.25 8.29
C ALA A 30 2.08 0.94 7.21
N LEU A 31 2.30 2.26 7.36
CA LEU A 31 3.34 2.98 6.61
C LEU A 31 4.72 2.68 7.22
N LYS A 32 4.78 2.41 8.54
CA LYS A 32 5.97 1.90 9.21
C LYS A 32 6.12 0.40 9.00
N GLN A 33 6.92 0.05 8.01
CA GLN A 33 7.43 -1.30 7.81
C GLN A 33 7.82 -1.95 9.14
N SER A 34 7.34 -3.17 9.37
CA SER A 34 7.74 -3.93 10.55
C SER A 34 9.23 -4.25 10.47
N HIS A 35 9.91 -4.19 11.60
CA HIS A 35 11.37 -4.36 11.71
C HIS A 35 11.89 -5.73 11.26
N ASN A 36 11.00 -6.71 11.04
CA ASN A 36 11.32 -8.08 10.60
C ASN A 36 10.80 -8.42 9.19
N VAL A 37 10.01 -7.55 8.58
CA VAL A 37 9.61 -7.71 7.18
C VAL A 37 10.70 -7.09 6.35
N VAL A 38 11.19 -7.82 5.33
CA VAL A 38 12.04 -7.27 4.26
C VAL A 38 11.52 -5.88 3.96
N ASN A 39 12.34 -4.86 4.22
CA ASN A 39 12.02 -3.45 3.96
C ASN A 39 11.09 -3.39 2.74
N GLY A 40 9.82 -3.04 2.89
CA GLY A 40 8.85 -3.02 1.78
C GLY A 40 9.29 -2.10 0.63
N CYS A 41 10.35 -1.32 0.82
CA CYS A 41 11.08 -0.64 -0.25
C CYS A 41 11.91 -1.57 -1.16
N ASN A 42 11.98 -2.88 -0.88
CA ASN A 42 12.82 -3.84 -1.58
C ASN A 42 12.04 -5.03 -2.15
N LEU A 43 10.70 -5.05 -2.15
CA LEU A 43 10.01 -6.00 -3.03
C LEU A 43 10.28 -5.51 -4.46
N PRO A 44 11.10 -6.23 -5.25
CA PRO A 44 11.30 -5.87 -6.64
C PRO A 44 9.95 -5.88 -7.32
N ILE A 45 9.67 -4.86 -8.12
CA ILE A 45 8.36 -4.78 -8.80
C ILE A 45 8.13 -5.98 -9.73
N SER A 46 9.21 -6.59 -10.22
CA SER A 46 9.19 -7.86 -10.93
C SER A 46 8.54 -8.98 -10.13
N ASP A 47 8.85 -9.08 -8.83
CA ASP A 47 8.34 -10.15 -7.97
C ASP A 47 6.84 -9.97 -7.73
N PHE A 48 6.37 -8.72 -7.60
CA PHE A 48 4.95 -8.42 -7.56
C PHE A 48 4.24 -8.85 -8.84
N PHE A 49 4.79 -8.55 -10.02
CA PHE A 49 4.18 -8.98 -11.29
C PHE A 49 4.20 -10.50 -11.49
N CYS A 50 5.26 -11.17 -11.04
CA CYS A 50 5.30 -12.64 -11.00
C CYS A 50 4.24 -13.21 -10.05
N ALA A 51 4.15 -12.69 -8.82
CA ALA A 51 3.19 -13.13 -7.82
C ALA A 51 1.74 -12.91 -8.27
N LYS A 52 1.47 -11.78 -8.94
CA LYS A 52 0.16 -11.48 -9.54
C LYS A 52 -0.31 -12.57 -10.51
N ASN A 53 0.56 -13.00 -11.42
CA ASN A 53 0.21 -14.03 -12.41
C ASN A 53 -0.15 -15.34 -11.71
N SER A 54 0.66 -15.76 -10.74
CA SER A 54 0.38 -16.93 -9.92
C SER A 54 -0.92 -16.77 -9.15
N PHE A 55 -1.16 -15.62 -8.53
CA PHE A 55 -2.40 -15.34 -7.79
C PHE A 55 -3.64 -15.50 -8.67
N LEU A 56 -3.66 -14.91 -9.88
CA LEU A 56 -4.80 -15.01 -10.81
C LEU A 56 -5.09 -16.46 -11.22
N VAL A 57 -4.05 -17.29 -11.41
CA VAL A 57 -4.21 -18.73 -11.69
C VAL A 57 -4.82 -19.46 -10.48
N HIS A 58 -4.35 -19.17 -9.27
CA HIS A 58 -4.82 -19.87 -8.07
C HIS A 58 -6.26 -19.51 -7.70
N ILE A 59 -6.67 -18.24 -7.80
CA ILE A 59 -8.07 -17.86 -7.54
C ILE A 59 -9.03 -18.49 -8.55
N LYS A 60 -8.57 -18.66 -9.81
CA LYS A 60 -9.33 -19.37 -10.84
C LYS A 60 -9.50 -20.85 -10.46
N HIS A 61 -8.44 -21.53 -10.03
CA HIS A 61 -8.50 -22.92 -9.57
C HIS A 61 -9.32 -23.08 -8.29
N ALA A 62 -9.33 -22.07 -7.42
CA ALA A 62 -10.16 -22.02 -6.23
C ALA A 62 -11.65 -21.72 -6.52
N GLY A 63 -12.05 -21.62 -7.79
CA GLY A 63 -13.44 -21.46 -8.19
C GLY A 63 -14.01 -20.06 -7.94
N TRP A 64 -13.16 -19.02 -7.87
CA TRP A 64 -13.64 -17.66 -7.70
C TRP A 64 -14.57 -17.24 -8.85
N PRO A 65 -15.61 -16.43 -8.59
CA PRO A 65 -16.49 -15.92 -9.62
C PRO A 65 -15.72 -15.21 -10.74
N LYS A 66 -16.02 -15.54 -12.01
CA LYS A 66 -15.37 -14.96 -13.19
C LYS A 66 -15.37 -13.43 -13.19
N LYS A 67 -16.44 -12.82 -12.67
CA LYS A 67 -16.54 -11.35 -12.52
C LYS A 67 -15.43 -10.78 -11.63
N HIS A 68 -15.10 -11.45 -10.52
CA HIS A 68 -14.05 -11.01 -9.61
C HIS A 68 -12.66 -11.22 -10.20
N ILE A 69 -12.44 -12.36 -10.86
CA ILE A 69 -11.18 -12.64 -11.55
C ILE A 69 -10.91 -11.59 -12.64
N ASN A 70 -11.93 -11.28 -13.46
CA ASN A 70 -11.81 -10.26 -14.50
C ASN A 70 -11.53 -8.87 -13.91
N ALA A 71 -12.25 -8.47 -12.85
CA ALA A 71 -12.01 -7.18 -12.21
C ALA A 71 -10.60 -7.05 -11.63
N LEU A 72 -10.07 -8.13 -11.04
CA LEU A 72 -8.68 -8.18 -10.56
C LEU A 72 -7.67 -8.13 -11.71
N ALA A 73 -7.92 -8.86 -12.81
CA ALA A 73 -7.04 -8.83 -13.97
C ALA A 73 -6.97 -7.42 -14.59
N GLU A 74 -8.12 -6.76 -14.75
CA GLU A 74 -8.19 -5.36 -15.22
C GLU A 74 -7.51 -4.39 -14.24
N PHE A 75 -7.74 -4.57 -12.93
CA PHE A 75 -7.09 -3.77 -11.89
C PHE A 75 -5.56 -3.81 -12.04
N PHE A 76 -4.99 -5.00 -12.10
CA PHE A 76 -3.54 -5.13 -12.23
C PHE A 76 -3.02 -4.60 -13.57
N TRP A 77 -3.75 -4.82 -14.66
CA TRP A 77 -3.42 -4.24 -15.96
C TRP A 77 -3.36 -2.71 -15.90
N HIS A 78 -4.34 -2.07 -15.26
CA HIS A 78 -4.32 -0.61 -15.11
C HIS A 78 -3.17 -0.14 -14.23
N LEU A 79 -2.80 -0.87 -13.18
CA LEU A 79 -1.63 -0.54 -12.37
C LEU A 79 -0.33 -0.63 -13.17
N GLU A 80 -0.14 -1.72 -13.92
CA GLU A 80 1.04 -1.95 -14.77
C GLU A 80 1.24 -0.84 -15.81
N ASN A 81 0.16 -0.24 -16.28
CA ASN A 81 0.17 0.79 -17.32
C ASN A 81 -0.05 2.21 -16.78
N HIS A 82 -0.05 2.39 -15.45
CA HIS A 82 -0.32 3.69 -14.85
C HIS A 82 0.89 4.63 -14.93
N LEU A 83 0.66 5.93 -15.14
CA LEU A 83 1.73 6.93 -15.26
C LEU A 83 2.61 7.04 -14.00
N ILE A 84 2.08 6.64 -12.83
CA ILE A 84 2.83 6.64 -11.57
C ILE A 84 4.09 5.78 -11.65
N CYS A 85 4.11 4.73 -12.48
CA CYS A 85 5.28 3.87 -12.66
C CYS A 85 6.52 4.63 -13.17
N ASN A 86 6.32 5.75 -13.86
CA ASN A 86 7.40 6.59 -14.38
C ASN A 86 7.90 7.61 -13.34
N CYS A 87 7.26 7.72 -12.18
CA CYS A 87 7.69 8.62 -11.12
C CYS A 87 8.86 8.03 -10.33
N ARG A 88 9.68 8.89 -9.73
CA ARG A 88 10.89 8.52 -8.97
C ARG A 88 10.65 7.45 -7.88
N HIS A 89 9.45 7.45 -7.28
CA HIS A 89 9.03 6.48 -6.26
C HIS A 89 7.82 5.65 -6.69
N GLY A 90 7.58 5.58 -8.01
CA GLY A 90 6.39 4.99 -8.61
C GLY A 90 6.09 3.57 -8.17
N ASN A 91 7.12 2.72 -8.13
CA ASN A 91 6.97 1.33 -7.71
C ASN A 91 6.48 1.22 -6.26
N THR A 92 7.02 2.03 -5.35
CA THR A 92 6.59 2.03 -3.95
C THR A 92 5.13 2.49 -3.81
N VAL A 93 4.76 3.55 -4.50
CA VAL A 93 3.38 4.07 -4.50
C VAL A 93 2.41 3.05 -5.07
N MET A 94 2.76 2.43 -6.21
CA MET A 94 1.92 1.41 -6.84
C MET A 94 1.73 0.19 -5.95
N LEU A 95 2.79 -0.29 -5.29
CA LEU A 95 2.70 -1.42 -4.36
C LEU A 95 1.82 -1.10 -3.15
N LEU A 96 1.98 0.10 -2.57
CA LEU A 96 1.15 0.57 -1.47
C LEU A 96 -0.32 0.65 -1.88
N TYR A 97 -0.58 1.28 -3.03
CA TYR A 97 -1.93 1.39 -3.58
C TYR A 97 -2.54 0.00 -3.85
N ALA A 98 -1.80 -0.89 -4.51
CA ALA A 98 -2.24 -2.25 -4.80
C ALA A 98 -2.64 -3.00 -3.53
N HIS A 99 -1.80 -2.92 -2.48
CA HIS A 99 -2.06 -3.55 -1.21
C HIS A 99 -3.32 -3.00 -0.53
N CYS A 100 -3.41 -1.69 -0.33
CA CYS A 100 -4.53 -1.06 0.38
C CYS A 100 -5.87 -1.26 -0.35
N VAL A 101 -5.89 -1.07 -1.67
CA VAL A 101 -7.12 -1.17 -2.47
C VAL A 101 -7.57 -2.61 -2.59
N HIS A 102 -6.65 -3.56 -2.82
CA HIS A 102 -6.99 -4.98 -2.87
C HIS A 102 -7.53 -5.47 -1.52
N TRP A 103 -6.90 -5.08 -0.41
CA TRP A 103 -7.36 -5.43 0.93
C TRP A 103 -8.76 -4.86 1.23
N SER A 104 -8.97 -3.56 0.99
CA SER A 104 -10.28 -2.91 1.20
C SER A 104 -11.37 -3.53 0.32
N TRP A 105 -11.08 -3.78 -0.95
CA TRP A 105 -12.02 -4.44 -1.85
C TRP A 105 -12.39 -5.85 -1.38
N HIS A 106 -11.40 -6.64 -0.96
CA HIS A 106 -11.62 -8.00 -0.47
C HIS A 106 -12.42 -8.00 0.84
N ASP A 107 -12.22 -7.03 1.72
CA ASP A 107 -13.02 -6.92 2.93
C ASP A 107 -14.47 -6.50 2.63
N ASN A 108 -14.67 -5.55 1.72
CA ASN A 108 -16.01 -5.16 1.25
C ASN A 108 -16.74 -6.29 0.50
N LEU A 109 -16.03 -7.22 -0.12
CA LEU A 109 -16.64 -8.42 -0.72
C LEU A 109 -17.38 -9.27 0.32
N LYS A 110 -16.81 -9.42 1.52
CA LYS A 110 -17.45 -10.20 2.61
C LYS A 110 -18.79 -9.59 3.05
N HIS A 111 -18.92 -8.28 2.91
CA HIS A 111 -20.09 -7.51 3.31
C HIS A 111 -21.07 -7.24 2.14
N GLY A 112 -20.75 -7.71 0.93
CA GLY A 112 -21.58 -7.46 -0.26
C GLY A 112 -21.53 -6.02 -0.79
N THR A 113 -20.59 -5.21 -0.31
CA THR A 113 -20.46 -3.77 -0.63
C THR A 113 -19.23 -3.46 -1.49
N ALA A 114 -18.62 -4.49 -2.08
CA ALA A 114 -17.41 -4.32 -2.90
C ALA A 114 -17.61 -3.35 -4.06
N PHE A 115 -16.74 -2.35 -4.12
CA PHE A 115 -16.63 -1.43 -5.25
C PHE A 115 -16.00 -2.12 -6.47
N ASN A 116 -16.04 -1.45 -7.62
CA ASN A 116 -15.33 -1.95 -8.80
C ASN A 116 -13.83 -1.67 -8.68
N ILE A 117 -13.07 -2.69 -8.25
CA ILE A 117 -11.61 -2.60 -8.12
C ILE A 117 -10.89 -2.28 -9.44
N SER A 118 -11.48 -2.55 -10.61
CA SER A 118 -10.81 -2.26 -11.88
C SER A 118 -10.66 -0.77 -12.18
N LYS A 119 -11.41 0.10 -11.49
CA LYS A 119 -11.26 1.56 -11.61
C LYS A 119 -10.17 2.06 -10.66
N VAL A 120 -9.07 2.54 -11.22
CA VAL A 120 -8.00 3.17 -10.43
C VAL A 120 -8.48 4.53 -9.91
N ASN A 121 -8.39 4.73 -8.59
CA ASN A 121 -8.66 5.98 -7.91
C ASN A 121 -7.39 6.84 -7.94
N ASN A 122 -7.30 7.70 -8.94
CA ASN A 122 -6.14 8.59 -9.15
C ASN A 122 -5.94 9.57 -7.99
N THR A 123 -7.03 10.00 -7.33
CA THR A 123 -6.93 10.87 -6.16
C THR A 123 -6.18 10.17 -5.04
N LEU A 124 -6.59 8.95 -4.68
CA LEU A 124 -5.93 8.14 -3.66
C LEU A 124 -4.48 7.80 -4.04
N MET A 125 -4.23 7.45 -5.31
CA MET A 125 -2.89 7.20 -5.83
C MET A 125 -1.97 8.42 -5.65
N ASN A 126 -2.47 9.62 -5.95
CA ASN A 126 -1.71 10.86 -5.80
C ASN A 126 -1.46 11.19 -4.32
N THR A 127 -2.43 10.95 -3.43
CA THR A 127 -2.20 11.12 -1.98
C THR A 127 -1.08 10.21 -1.47
N PHE A 128 -1.07 8.93 -1.88
CA PHE A 128 0.06 8.05 -1.53
C PHE A 128 1.39 8.51 -2.13
N ASN A 129 1.38 9.07 -3.34
CA ASN A 129 2.59 9.64 -3.92
C ASN A 129 3.14 10.81 -3.09
N GLU A 130 2.27 11.73 -2.67
CA GLU A 130 2.63 12.85 -1.80
C GLU A 130 3.23 12.37 -0.47
N GLU A 131 2.54 11.43 0.20
CA GLU A 131 3.02 10.85 1.47
C GLU A 131 4.39 10.16 1.33
N VAL A 132 4.61 9.40 0.25
CA VAL A 132 5.90 8.74 0.00
C VAL A 132 7.00 9.76 -0.29
N VAL A 133 6.70 10.83 -1.01
CA VAL A 133 7.66 11.91 -1.29
C VAL A 133 8.01 12.67 -0.01
N ASP A 134 7.03 12.97 0.84
CA ASP A 134 7.22 13.66 2.12
C ASP A 134 8.06 12.81 3.09
N LEU A 135 7.72 11.54 3.27
CA LEU A 135 8.46 10.62 4.13
C LEU A 135 9.95 10.52 3.72
N ARG A 136 10.24 10.56 2.42
CA ARG A 136 11.61 10.52 1.90
C ARG A 136 12.34 11.85 2.12
N ARG A 137 11.66 13.00 2.04
CA ARG A 137 12.25 14.31 2.38
C ARG A 137 12.66 14.35 3.85
N ASP A 138 11.79 13.89 4.75
CA ASP A 138 12.08 13.88 6.19
C ASP A 138 13.27 12.97 6.52
N VAL A 139 13.36 11.79 5.91
CA VAL A 139 14.50 10.88 6.08
C VAL A 139 15.82 11.52 5.61
N VAL A 140 15.80 12.28 4.52
CA VAL A 140 17.00 12.99 4.02
C VAL A 140 17.41 14.10 4.99
N LEU A 141 16.45 14.89 5.49
CA LEU A 141 16.70 15.97 6.45
C LEU A 141 17.24 15.41 7.79
N CYS A 142 16.65 14.33 8.31
CA CYS A 142 17.13 13.69 9.54
C CYS A 142 18.55 13.13 9.40
N LYS A 143 18.89 12.52 8.26
CA LYS A 143 20.25 12.02 7.98
C LYS A 143 21.26 13.16 7.83
N ALA A 144 20.88 14.28 7.21
CA ALA A 144 21.74 15.45 7.09
C ALA A 144 22.01 16.12 8.46
N SER A 145 21.07 16.00 9.39
CA SER A 145 21.19 16.58 10.74
C SER A 145 22.08 15.76 11.70
N HIS A 146 22.35 14.50 11.37
CA HIS A 146 23.16 13.57 12.19
C HIS A 146 24.22 12.90 11.29
N PRO A 147 25.32 13.60 10.95
CA PRO A 147 26.39 12.99 10.18
C PRO A 147 26.99 11.81 10.96
N SER A 148 27.21 10.69 10.27
CA SER A 148 27.87 9.52 10.86
C SER A 148 29.27 9.90 11.33
N PRO A 149 29.72 9.46 12.53
CA PRO A 149 31.09 9.70 12.95
C PRO A 149 32.07 8.97 12.01
N PRO A 150 33.29 9.50 11.85
CA PRO A 150 34.30 8.97 10.95
C PRO A 150 34.72 7.54 11.28
#